data_AF-A0A2K8UH33-F1
#
_entry.id   AF-A0A2K8UH33-F1
#
_cell.length_a   1.000
_cell.length_b   1.000
_cell.length_c   1.000
_cell.angle_alpha   90.00
_cell.angle_beta   90.00
_cell.angle_gamma   90.00
#
_symmetry.space_group_name_H-M   'P 1'
#
loop_
_entity.id
_entity.type
_entity.pdbx_description
1 polymer ?
#
loop_
_entity_poly.entity_id
_entity_poly.type
_entity_poly.pdbx_seq_one_letter_code
_entity_poly.pdbx_strand_id
1 'polypeptide(L)' 'MDGERIKALKVLAQIGPRQPLALNGLAFREMFQWLSTSMRTVSRAEVDAEVPLQTPIGWAKA' A
#
# COMPACT_ATOMS: atom_id res chain seq x y z
N MET A 1 -3.39 13.76 19.24
CA MET A 1 -3.68 13.49 17.82
C MET A 1 -3.25 12.08 17.38
N ASP A 2 -2.28 11.43 18.04
CA ASP A 2 -1.83 10.09 17.60
C ASP A 2 -2.81 8.94 17.87
N GLY A 3 -3.67 9.05 18.89
CA GLY A 3 -4.64 8.00 19.23
C GLY A 3 -5.66 7.70 18.12
N GLU A 4 -6.08 8.71 17.36
CA GLU A 4 -7.03 8.55 16.26
C GLU A 4 -6.40 7.84 15.05
N ARG A 5 -5.13 8.15 14.75
CA ARG A 5 -4.36 7.49 13.68
C ARG A 5 -4.15 6.01 13.97
N ILE A 6 -3.84 5.65 15.21
CA ILE A 6 -3.69 4.25 15.64
C ILE A 6 -5.02 3.50 15.48
N LYS A 7 -6.15 4.15 15.82
CA LYS A 7 -7.47 3.56 15.61
C LYS A 7 -7.77 3.31 14.12
N ALA A 8 -7.47 4.27 13.25
CA ALA A 8 -7.67 4.12 11.81
C ALA A 8 -6.86 2.96 11.21
N LEU A 9 -5.57 2.85 11.59
CA LEU A 9 -4.72 1.74 11.14
C LEU A 9 -5.22 0.38 11.65
N LYS A 10 -5.73 0.30 12.89
CA LYS A 10 -6.34 -0.94 13.41
C LYS A 10 -7.56 -1.39 12.61
N VAL A 11 -8.40 -0.46 12.15
CA VAL A 11 -9.55 -0.79 11.29
C VAL A 11 -9.07 -1.30 9.93
N LEU A 12 -8.07 -0.65 9.31
CA LEU A 12 -7.53 -1.09 8.03
C LEU A 12 -6.92 -2.50 8.10
N ALA A 13 -6.29 -2.87 9.21
CA ALA A 13 -5.74 -4.21 9.42
C ALA A 13 -6.80 -5.32 9.43
N GLN A 14 -8.10 -4.99 9.57
CA GLN A 14 -9.20 -5.96 9.53
C GLN A 14 -9.67 -6.26 8.10
N ILE A 15 -9.28 -5.47 7.10
CA ILE A 15 -9.80 -5.55 5.72
C ILE A 15 -9.02 -6.57 4.88
N GLY A 16 -7.76 -6.83 5.21
CA GLY A 16 -6.93 -7.73 4.41
C GLY A 16 -5.69 -8.26 5.14
N PRO A 17 -4.96 -9.19 4.51
CA PRO A 17 -3.86 -9.91 5.15
C PRO A 17 -2.57 -9.09 5.30
N ARG A 18 -2.50 -7.91 4.68
CA ARG A 18 -1.30 -7.07 4.66
C ARG A 18 -1.35 -6.01 5.77
N GLN A 19 -0.19 -5.71 6.37
CA GLN A 19 -0.11 -4.62 7.34
C GLN A 19 -0.44 -3.28 6.68
N PRO A 20 -1.31 -2.46 7.30
CA PRO A 20 -1.61 -1.13 6.81
C PRO A 20 -0.40 -0.22 7.02
N LEU A 21 -0.13 0.63 6.03
CA LEU A 21 1.01 1.54 6.03
C LEU A 21 0.54 2.98 6.23
N ALA A 22 1.26 3.73 7.04
CA ALA A 22 1.05 5.17 7.15
C ALA A 22 1.73 5.87 5.97
N LEU A 23 1.11 6.93 5.46
CA LEU A 23 1.76 7.80 4.47
C LEU A 23 2.89 8.62 5.11
N ASN A 24 3.94 8.86 4.32
CA ASN A 24 4.95 9.86 4.62
C ASN A 24 4.41 11.25 4.26
N GLY A 25 3.85 11.96 5.25
CA GLY A 25 3.16 13.24 5.00
C GLY A 25 1.93 13.06 4.09
N LEU A 26 1.84 13.85 3.03
CA LEU A 26 0.78 13.80 2.02
C LEU A 26 1.26 13.17 0.69
N ALA A 27 2.11 12.14 0.76
CA ALA A 27 2.66 11.42 -0.40
C ALA A 27 1.63 10.56 -1.16
N PHE A 28 0.44 11.09 -1.42
CA PHE A 28 -0.64 10.43 -2.17
C PHE A 28 -0.26 10.23 -3.63
N ARG A 29 0.43 11.21 -4.24
CA ARG A 29 0.82 11.14 -5.65
C ARG A 29 1.69 9.93 -5.93
N GLU A 30 2.73 9.75 -5.13
CA GLU A 30 3.69 8.67 -5.20
C GLU A 30 3.00 7.32 -4.89
N MET A 31 2.11 7.30 -3.90
CA MET A 31 1.30 6.12 -3.57
C MET A 31 0.40 5.68 -4.74
N PHE A 32 -0.30 6.62 -5.38
CA PHE A 32 -1.16 6.30 -6.54
C PHE A 32 -0.35 5.92 -7.79
N GLN A 33 0.83 6.50 -7.99
CA GLN A 33 1.74 6.11 -9.08
C GLN A 33 2.25 4.68 -8.89
N TRP A 34 2.65 4.31 -7.67
CA TRP A 34 3.06 2.96 -7.32
C TRP A 34 1.91 1.96 -7.49
N LEU A 35 0.71 2.29 -7.01
CA LEU A 35 -0.47 1.43 -7.12
C LEU A 35 -0.85 1.18 -8.59
N SER A 36 -0.89 2.24 -9.40
CA SER A 36 -1.20 2.13 -10.84
C SER A 36 -0.21 1.25 -11.58
N THR A 37 1.07 1.34 -11.23
CA THR A 37 2.12 0.51 -11.83
C THR A 37 1.99 -0.94 -11.39
N SER A 38 1.75 -1.18 -10.10
CA SER A 38 1.52 -2.51 -9.54
C SER A 38 0.32 -3.21 -10.18
N MET A 39 -0.81 -2.52 -10.33
CA MET A 39 -2.00 -3.06 -10.98
C MET A 39 -1.75 -3.41 -12.45
N ARG A 40 -1.00 -2.59 -13.20
CA ARG A 40 -0.60 -2.90 -14.58
C ARG A 40 0.22 -4.18 -14.66
N THR A 41 1.16 -4.39 -13.74
CA THR A 41 1.99 -5.59 -13.70
C THR A 41 1.16 -6.83 -13.38
N VAL A 42 0.31 -6.76 -12.35
CA VAL A 42 -0.57 -7.88 -11.96
C VAL A 42 -1.56 -8.23 -13.07
N SER A 43 -2.14 -7.23 -13.74
CA SER A 43 -3.09 -7.45 -14.85
C SER A 43 -2.48 -8.14 -16.07
N ARG A 44 -1.14 -8.13 -16.21
CA ARG A 44 -0.42 -8.78 -17.31
C ARG A 44 0.18 -10.13 -16.92
N ALA A 45 0.06 -10.52 -15.66
CA ALA A 45 0.65 -11.76 -15.16
C ALA A 45 -0.21 -12.96 -15.56
N GLU A 46 0.46 -14.09 -15.75
CA GLU A 46 -0.21 -15.38 -15.91
C GLU A 46 -1.06 -15.70 -14.69
N VAL A 47 -2.12 -16.46 -14.89
CA VAL A 47 -2.93 -17.00 -13.79
C VAL A 47 -2.02 -17.86 -12.90
N ASP A 48 -2.07 -17.65 -11.60
CA ASP A 48 -1.21 -18.25 -10.57
C ASP A 48 0.26 -17.77 -10.52
N ALA A 49 0.67 -16.80 -11.34
CA ALA A 49 1.99 -16.20 -11.21
C ALA A 49 2.06 -15.28 -9.98
N GLU A 50 2.99 -15.56 -9.07
CA GLU A 50 3.34 -14.65 -8.00
C GLU A 50 4.14 -13.47 -8.57
N VAL A 51 3.50 -12.30 -8.67
CA VAL A 51 4.15 -11.07 -9.12
C VAL A 51 4.76 -10.36 -7.91
N PRO A 52 6.10 -10.30 -7.79
CA PRO A 52 6.72 -9.53 -6.73
C PRO A 52 6.44 -8.04 -6.98
N LEU A 53 5.58 -7.45 -6.15
CA LEU A 53 5.35 -6.02 -6.16
C LEU A 53 6.56 -5.32 -5.52
N GLN A 54 7.02 -4.24 -6.15
CA GLN A 54 8.07 -3.43 -5.55
C GLN A 54 7.62 -2.96 -4.17
N THR A 55 8.54 -2.98 -3.21
CA THR A 55 8.29 -2.38 -1.90
C THR A 55 7.85 -0.92 -2.07
N PRO A 56 7.01 -0.41 -1.17
CA PRO A 56 6.48 0.94 -1.28
C PRO A 56 7.60 1.97 -1.02
N ILE A 57 8.33 2.34 -2.08
CA ILE A 57 9.44 3.30 -2.03
C ILE A 57 8.87 4.72 -1.98
N GLY A 58 9.30 5.52 -1.00
CA GLY A 58 9.12 6.98 -0.97
C GLY A 58 7.79 7.50 -0.42
N TRP A 59 6.71 6.71 -0.45
CA TRP A 59 5.38 7.16 0.00
C TRP A 59 4.90 6.58 1.32
N ALA A 60 5.42 5.41 1.72
CA ALA A 60 5.15 4.83 3.02
C ALA A 60 6.12 5.38 4.06
N LYS A 61 5.62 5.62 5.28
CA LYS A 61 6.45 5.96 6.43
C LYS A 61 7.20 4.69 6.87
N ALA A 62 8.51 4.84 7.13
CA ALA A 62 9.37 3.80 7.70
C ALA A 62 8.90 3.37 9.10
#